data_AF-A0A2S2DQT7-F1
#
_entry.id   AF-A0A2S2DQT7-F1
#
_cell.length_a   1.000
_cell.length_b   1.000
_cell.length_c   1.000
_cell.angle_alpha   90.00
_cell.angle_beta   90.00
_cell.angle_gamma   90.00
#
_symmetry.space_group_name_H-M   'P 1'
#
loop_
_entity.id
_entity.type
_entity.pdbx_description
1 polymer ?
#
loop_
_entity_poly.entity_id
_entity_poly.type
_entity_poly.pdbx_seq_one_letter_code
_entity_poly.pdbx_strand_id
1 'polypeptide(L)'
;MLTAALAAALPLHAAQAVDRHWSLMAGRMFPLVTSIQPERAPAALVAVLEQRRKRIDACELAPKCLLLAATWTDADMDAVAAAVPAAGKPPGMADDGARAQVARELRGLNAVLQTYGFGAQPRYPMIDGPIEKTDGAGFKASVADAIWLADAGKRDPAVRLDPSIALAIALIDANDRRDAVLFEPLDQAHNGAPFALAKKTDWQRYRYSAIIIPGVGPENPALSISARSKLHLQLAARRFAQGDVAFIITSGAAVHPKGSTYVEAVEMRRTLVERFGIPAERIVIEPYARHTTTNLRNATRRLHAMGAPLDKPTLIVANASQSRYISSPEFAARNPAELGYDPGAIGTRHSPYEVEFTPSARSLRVDPWDPLDP
;
A
#
# COMPACT_ATOMS: atom_id res chain seq x y z
N MET A 1 -35.01 58.44 17.25
CA MET A 1 -34.80 57.84 15.93
C MET A 1 -33.82 56.68 16.09
N LEU A 2 -34.32 55.45 16.06
CA LEU A 2 -33.50 54.23 16.13
C LEU A 2 -32.93 53.95 14.74
N THR A 3 -31.61 53.94 14.61
CA THR A 3 -30.90 53.39 13.45
C THR A 3 -30.90 51.86 13.54
N ALA A 4 -31.69 51.22 12.69
CA ALA A 4 -31.67 49.77 12.52
C ALA A 4 -30.39 49.35 11.77
N ALA A 5 -29.55 48.55 12.43
CA ALA A 5 -28.42 47.88 11.79
C ALA A 5 -28.95 46.65 11.02
N LEU A 6 -28.83 46.66 9.69
CA LEU A 6 -28.97 45.44 8.89
C LEU A 6 -27.72 44.56 9.14
N ALA A 7 -27.86 43.54 9.96
CA ALA A 7 -26.92 42.43 9.98
C ALA A 7 -27.12 41.59 8.71
N ALA A 8 -26.23 41.72 7.74
CA ALA A 8 -26.17 40.81 6.60
C ALA A 8 -25.78 39.41 7.12
N ALA A 9 -26.75 38.50 7.17
CA ALA A 9 -26.49 37.09 7.44
C ALA A 9 -25.74 36.49 6.25
N LEU A 10 -24.41 36.38 6.35
CA LEU A 10 -23.64 35.54 5.45
C LEU A 10 -24.11 34.10 5.65
N PRO A 11 -24.50 33.37 4.59
CA PRO A 11 -24.89 31.98 4.75
C PRO A 11 -23.67 31.18 5.22
N LEU A 12 -23.73 30.65 6.44
CA LEU A 12 -22.79 29.62 6.92
C LEU A 12 -22.98 28.37 6.05
N HIS A 13 -22.27 28.31 4.91
CA HIS A 13 -22.11 27.05 4.19
C HIS A 13 -21.09 26.22 4.97
N ALA A 14 -21.54 25.12 5.57
CA ALA A 14 -20.63 24.10 6.06
C ALA A 14 -19.72 23.65 4.90
N ALA A 15 -18.43 23.44 5.18
CA ALA A 15 -17.51 22.90 4.19
C ALA A 15 -18.05 21.57 3.64
N GLN A 16 -17.78 21.30 2.36
CA GLN A 16 -18.16 20.04 1.73
C GLN A 16 -17.63 18.86 2.59
N ALA A 17 -18.51 17.91 2.91
CA ALA A 17 -18.10 16.67 3.57
C ALA A 17 -17.15 15.92 2.63
N VAL A 18 -15.93 15.65 3.10
CA VAL A 18 -14.90 14.89 2.37
C VAL A 18 -14.67 13.59 3.12
N ASP A 19 -14.65 12.48 2.39
CA ASP A 19 -14.30 11.19 2.96
C ASP A 19 -12.76 11.10 3.07
N ARG A 20 -12.26 11.23 4.31
CA ARG A 20 -10.82 11.15 4.59
C ARG A 20 -10.25 9.76 4.32
N HIS A 21 -11.06 8.70 4.48
CA HIS A 21 -10.64 7.34 4.21
C HIS A 21 -10.42 7.14 2.72
N TRP A 22 -11.35 7.61 1.89
CA TRP A 22 -11.23 7.58 0.43
C TRP A 22 -10.05 8.41 -0.07
N SER A 23 -9.82 9.58 0.54
CA SER A 23 -8.66 10.42 0.24
C SER A 23 -7.34 9.68 0.47
N LEU A 24 -7.22 8.94 1.58
CA LEU A 24 -6.04 8.13 1.88
C LEU A 24 -5.90 6.96 0.92
N MET A 25 -6.98 6.25 0.62
CA MET A 25 -6.96 5.11 -0.31
C MET A 25 -6.55 5.56 -1.72
N ALA A 26 -7.17 6.62 -2.23
CA ALA A 26 -6.86 7.19 -3.54
C ALA A 26 -5.39 7.64 -3.62
N GLY A 27 -4.90 8.35 -2.60
CA GLY A 27 -3.52 8.82 -2.56
C GLY A 27 -2.47 7.71 -2.45
N ARG A 28 -2.81 6.57 -1.84
CA ARG A 28 -1.90 5.43 -1.76
C ARG A 28 -1.93 4.54 -2.99
N MET A 29 -3.10 4.28 -3.55
CA MET A 29 -3.27 3.38 -4.70
C MET A 29 -2.96 4.09 -6.03
N PHE A 30 -3.33 5.35 -6.15
CA PHE A 30 -3.31 6.08 -7.42
C PHE A 30 -2.64 7.46 -7.27
N PRO A 31 -1.44 7.57 -6.68
CA PRO A 31 -0.83 8.86 -6.35
C PRO A 31 -0.61 9.76 -7.57
N LEU A 32 -0.19 9.21 -8.72
CA LEU A 32 0.04 10.02 -9.91
C LEU A 32 -1.28 10.40 -10.58
N VAL A 33 -2.21 9.45 -10.74
CA VAL A 33 -3.53 9.68 -11.35
C VAL A 33 -4.33 10.70 -10.56
N THR A 34 -4.32 10.64 -9.23
CA THR A 34 -5.03 11.60 -8.35
C THR A 34 -4.37 12.99 -8.31
N SER A 35 -3.09 13.10 -8.66
CA SER A 35 -2.40 14.38 -8.76
C SER A 35 -2.78 15.19 -10.02
N ILE A 36 -3.37 14.55 -11.03
CA ILE A 36 -3.76 15.21 -12.28
C ILE A 36 -4.96 16.13 -12.00
N GLN A 37 -4.84 17.39 -12.42
CA GLN A 37 -5.89 18.39 -12.30
C GLN A 37 -6.70 18.43 -13.62
N PRO A 38 -7.96 17.91 -13.65
CA PRO A 38 -8.74 17.85 -14.88
C PRO A 38 -8.95 19.22 -15.53
N GLU A 39 -9.07 20.28 -14.73
CA GLU A 39 -9.19 21.67 -15.17
C GLU A 39 -7.97 22.20 -15.95
N ARG A 40 -6.82 21.55 -15.82
CA ARG A 40 -5.57 21.89 -16.53
C ARG A 40 -5.19 20.83 -17.56
N ALA A 41 -6.03 19.82 -17.78
CA ALA A 41 -5.76 18.76 -18.71
C ALA A 41 -5.77 19.26 -20.17
N PRO A 42 -4.88 18.74 -21.04
CA PRO A 42 -4.94 19.02 -22.47
C PRO A 42 -6.30 18.59 -23.07
N ALA A 43 -6.74 19.29 -24.13
CA ALA A 43 -8.03 19.02 -24.78
C ALA A 43 -8.22 17.54 -25.20
N ALA A 44 -7.13 16.86 -25.58
CA ALA A 44 -7.15 15.43 -25.91
C ALA A 44 -7.55 14.56 -24.72
N LEU A 45 -7.00 14.82 -23.52
CA LEU A 45 -7.40 14.08 -22.31
C LEU A 45 -8.83 14.45 -21.89
N VAL A 46 -9.21 15.72 -22.00
CA VAL A 46 -10.58 16.16 -21.70
C VAL A 46 -11.60 15.38 -22.55
N ALA A 47 -11.36 15.25 -23.85
CA ALA A 47 -12.22 14.48 -24.74
C ALA A 47 -12.34 13.00 -24.33
N VAL A 48 -11.23 12.36 -23.95
CA VAL A 48 -11.23 10.97 -23.45
C VAL A 48 -12.06 10.85 -22.17
N LEU A 49 -11.85 11.74 -21.19
CA LEU A 49 -12.58 11.72 -19.92
C LEU A 49 -14.08 11.98 -20.11
N GLU A 50 -14.47 12.89 -21.00
CA GLU A 50 -15.88 13.13 -21.34
C GLU A 50 -16.53 11.93 -22.01
N GLN A 51 -15.85 11.27 -22.95
CA GLN A 51 -16.36 10.07 -23.59
C GLN A 51 -16.54 8.93 -22.58
N ARG A 52 -15.56 8.76 -21.69
CA ARG A 52 -15.64 7.78 -20.60
C ARG A 52 -16.82 8.08 -19.67
N ARG A 53 -16.98 9.34 -19.25
CA ARG A 53 -18.10 9.78 -18.41
C ARG A 53 -19.45 9.46 -19.07
N LYS A 54 -19.64 9.82 -20.34
CA LYS A 54 -20.88 9.52 -21.09
C LYS A 54 -21.17 8.02 -21.13
N ARG A 55 -20.14 7.19 -21.36
CA ARG A 55 -20.29 5.72 -21.39
C ARG A 55 -20.68 5.15 -20.03
N ILE A 56 -20.10 5.66 -18.94
CA ILE A 56 -20.41 5.23 -17.57
C ILE A 56 -21.82 5.68 -17.17
N ASP A 57 -22.18 6.93 -17.43
CA ASP A 57 -23.50 7.49 -17.09
C ASP A 57 -24.63 6.77 -17.84
N ALA A 58 -24.39 6.37 -19.10
CA ALA A 58 -25.34 5.59 -19.92
C ALA A 58 -25.66 4.20 -19.35
N CYS A 59 -24.89 3.71 -18.38
CA CYS A 59 -25.19 2.44 -17.72
C CYS A 59 -26.31 2.55 -16.67
N GLU A 60 -26.71 3.76 -16.26
CA GLU A 60 -27.78 3.97 -15.27
C GLU A 60 -27.61 3.11 -14.00
N LEU A 61 -26.37 3.03 -13.51
CA LEU A 61 -25.95 2.23 -12.35
C LEU A 61 -26.13 0.70 -12.50
N ALA A 62 -26.40 0.19 -13.71
CA ALA A 62 -26.48 -1.25 -13.96
C ALA A 62 -25.10 -1.91 -13.75
N PRO A 63 -24.95 -2.87 -12.80
CA PRO A 63 -23.62 -3.30 -12.33
C PRO A 63 -22.67 -3.81 -13.41
N LYS A 64 -23.13 -4.76 -14.24
CA LYS A 64 -22.29 -5.33 -15.30
C LYS A 64 -21.88 -4.29 -16.34
N CYS A 65 -22.79 -3.41 -16.73
CA CYS A 65 -22.51 -2.34 -17.68
C CYS A 65 -21.46 -1.39 -17.10
N LEU A 66 -21.67 -0.95 -15.86
CA LEU A 66 -20.83 0.04 -15.20
C LEU A 66 -19.40 -0.47 -15.02
N LEU A 67 -19.21 -1.71 -14.58
CA LEU A 67 -17.88 -2.33 -14.45
C LEU A 67 -17.13 -2.42 -15.79
N LEU A 68 -17.83 -2.79 -16.87
CA LEU A 68 -17.25 -2.81 -18.22
C LEU A 68 -16.91 -1.39 -18.71
N ALA A 69 -17.81 -0.43 -18.52
CA ALA A 69 -17.64 0.95 -18.94
C ALA A 69 -16.51 1.68 -18.19
N ALA A 70 -16.31 1.34 -16.91
CA ALA A 70 -15.28 1.88 -16.03
C ALA A 70 -13.87 1.34 -16.33
N THR A 71 -13.77 0.20 -17.02
CA THR A 71 -12.47 -0.40 -17.37
C THR A 71 -11.66 0.53 -18.28
N TRP A 72 -10.38 0.70 -17.96
CA TRP A 72 -9.42 1.49 -18.74
C TRP A 72 -8.79 0.66 -19.86
N THR A 73 -8.73 1.23 -21.05
CA THR A 73 -8.00 0.64 -22.20
C THR A 73 -6.57 1.18 -22.25
N ASP A 74 -5.67 0.49 -22.97
CA ASP A 74 -4.30 0.99 -23.18
C ASP A 74 -4.29 2.38 -23.84
N ALA A 75 -5.22 2.64 -24.77
CA ALA A 75 -5.36 3.95 -25.41
C ALA A 75 -5.78 5.04 -24.42
N ASP A 76 -6.71 4.74 -23.50
CA ASP A 76 -7.10 5.68 -22.44
C ASP A 76 -5.90 5.98 -21.51
N MET A 77 -5.15 4.95 -21.12
CA MET A 77 -3.97 5.08 -20.24
C MET A 77 -2.87 5.92 -20.89
N ASP A 78 -2.64 5.74 -22.19
CA ASP A 78 -1.67 6.53 -22.96
C ASP A 78 -2.08 8.00 -23.03
N ALA A 79 -3.38 8.30 -23.18
CA ALA A 79 -3.89 9.67 -23.16
C ALA A 79 -3.71 10.34 -21.78
N VAL A 80 -3.94 9.60 -20.69
CA VAL A 80 -3.67 10.08 -19.32
C VAL A 80 -2.17 10.32 -19.11
N ALA A 81 -1.32 9.39 -19.54
CA ALA A 81 0.13 9.51 -19.43
C ALA A 81 0.68 10.73 -20.19
N ALA A 82 0.15 11.02 -21.38
CA ALA A 82 0.55 12.18 -22.18
C ALA A 82 0.16 13.53 -21.54
N ALA A 83 -0.80 13.54 -20.62
CA ALA A 83 -1.23 14.75 -19.90
C ALA A 83 -0.39 15.05 -18.65
N VAL A 84 0.43 14.10 -18.18
CA VAL A 84 1.33 14.34 -17.05
C VAL A 84 2.45 15.26 -17.54
N PRO A 85 2.61 16.49 -16.98
CA PRO A 85 3.60 17.43 -17.47
C PRO A 85 5.02 16.85 -17.43
N ALA A 86 5.78 17.05 -18.50
CA ALA A 86 7.20 16.68 -18.55
C ALA A 86 8.08 17.54 -17.62
N ALA A 87 7.57 18.72 -17.21
CA ALA A 87 8.31 19.69 -16.41
C ALA A 87 8.22 19.36 -14.91
N GLY A 88 9.32 18.82 -14.37
CA GLY A 88 9.47 18.48 -12.96
C GLY A 88 8.89 17.11 -12.62
N LYS A 89 9.60 16.34 -11.78
CA LYS A 89 9.13 15.06 -11.26
C LYS A 89 8.03 15.34 -10.21
N PRO A 90 6.73 15.09 -10.50
CA PRO A 90 5.68 15.24 -9.50
C PRO A 90 6.02 14.40 -8.26
N PRO A 91 5.67 14.86 -7.05
CA PRO A 91 5.78 14.05 -5.85
C PRO A 91 5.12 12.68 -6.07
N GLY A 92 5.81 11.60 -5.71
CA GLY A 92 5.31 10.24 -5.89
C GLY A 92 5.52 9.63 -7.28
N MET A 93 6.17 10.33 -8.22
CA MET A 93 6.53 9.73 -9.51
C MET A 93 7.64 8.68 -9.34
N ALA A 94 7.44 7.50 -9.94
CA ALA A 94 8.39 6.41 -9.98
C ALA A 94 9.62 6.72 -10.85
N ASP A 95 10.66 5.90 -10.72
CA ASP A 95 11.89 5.97 -11.52
C ASP A 95 11.70 5.51 -12.98
N ASP A 96 10.63 4.78 -13.29
CA ASP A 96 10.31 4.32 -14.66
C ASP A 96 9.36 5.26 -15.44
N GLY A 97 9.11 6.45 -14.90
CA GLY A 97 8.46 7.56 -15.59
C GLY A 97 6.93 7.54 -15.57
N ALA A 98 6.34 8.67 -15.97
CA ALA A 98 4.89 8.91 -15.89
C ALA A 98 4.06 7.83 -16.60
N ARG A 99 4.44 7.44 -17.81
CA ARG A 99 3.68 6.47 -18.62
C ARG A 99 3.62 5.10 -17.95
N ALA A 100 4.75 4.60 -17.45
CA ALA A 100 4.79 3.32 -16.76
C ALA A 100 3.95 3.34 -15.49
N GLN A 101 4.02 4.43 -14.72
CA GLN A 101 3.23 4.57 -13.50
C GLN A 101 1.74 4.74 -13.74
N VAL A 102 1.31 5.58 -14.67
CA VAL A 102 -0.11 5.74 -15.04
C VAL A 102 -0.70 4.40 -15.48
N ALA A 103 0.02 3.66 -16.35
CA ALA A 103 -0.42 2.35 -16.79
C ALA A 103 -0.52 1.36 -15.61
N ARG A 104 0.41 1.40 -14.66
CA ARG A 104 0.39 0.56 -13.46
C ARG A 104 -0.79 0.89 -12.56
N GLU A 105 -1.02 2.16 -12.28
CA GLU A 105 -2.13 2.66 -11.46
C GLU A 105 -3.50 2.29 -12.05
N LEU A 106 -3.72 2.56 -13.33
CA LEU A 106 -4.99 2.28 -13.98
C LEU A 106 -5.21 0.79 -14.27
N ARG A 107 -4.15 -0.01 -14.48
CA ARG A 107 -4.28 -1.47 -14.51
C ARG A 107 -4.57 -2.06 -13.13
N GLY A 108 -4.01 -1.50 -12.07
CA GLY A 108 -4.39 -1.84 -10.69
C GLY A 108 -5.86 -1.55 -10.41
N LEU A 109 -6.35 -0.39 -10.87
CA LEU A 109 -7.78 -0.06 -10.84
C LEU A 109 -8.61 -1.12 -11.57
N ASN A 110 -8.23 -1.48 -12.80
CA ASN A 110 -8.91 -2.55 -13.54
C ASN A 110 -8.90 -3.89 -12.79
N ALA A 111 -7.79 -4.25 -12.12
CA ALA A 111 -7.69 -5.46 -11.32
C ALA A 111 -8.69 -5.44 -10.15
N VAL A 112 -8.88 -4.29 -9.49
CA VAL A 112 -9.92 -4.12 -8.46
C VAL A 112 -11.31 -4.37 -9.05
N LEU A 113 -11.63 -3.80 -10.22
CA LEU A 113 -12.92 -4.03 -10.89
C LEU A 113 -13.14 -5.51 -11.22
N GLN A 114 -12.09 -6.21 -11.68
CA GLN A 114 -12.15 -7.64 -11.96
C GLN A 114 -12.38 -8.45 -10.69
N THR A 115 -11.57 -8.27 -9.66
CA THR A 115 -11.63 -9.08 -8.44
C THR A 115 -12.84 -8.77 -7.59
N TYR A 116 -13.09 -7.49 -7.30
CA TYR A 116 -14.15 -7.08 -6.36
C TYR A 116 -15.47 -6.78 -7.04
N GLY A 117 -15.48 -6.40 -8.33
CA GLY A 117 -16.70 -6.15 -9.09
C GLY A 117 -17.22 -7.38 -9.84
N PHE A 118 -16.36 -8.07 -10.59
CA PHE A 118 -16.75 -9.27 -11.36
C PHE A 118 -16.57 -10.58 -10.59
N GLY A 119 -15.87 -10.58 -9.45
CA GLY A 119 -15.60 -11.79 -8.68
C GLY A 119 -14.50 -12.66 -9.30
N ALA A 120 -13.61 -12.06 -10.11
CA ALA A 120 -12.45 -12.76 -10.66
C ALA A 120 -11.51 -13.20 -9.53
N GLN A 121 -10.89 -14.37 -9.68
CA GLN A 121 -9.99 -14.92 -8.67
C GLN A 121 -8.77 -14.00 -8.49
N PRO A 122 -8.47 -13.53 -7.27
CA PRO A 122 -7.27 -12.73 -7.02
C PRO A 122 -6.01 -13.60 -7.09
N ARG A 123 -4.84 -12.95 -7.10
CA ARG A 123 -3.54 -13.65 -7.11
C ARG A 123 -3.37 -14.56 -5.89
N TYR A 124 -3.85 -14.15 -4.71
CA TYR A 124 -3.81 -14.97 -3.50
C TYR A 124 -5.20 -15.17 -2.88
N PRO A 125 -6.00 -16.11 -3.41
CA PRO A 125 -7.39 -16.34 -2.97
C PRO A 125 -7.57 -16.64 -1.49
N MET A 126 -6.52 -17.13 -0.83
CA MET A 126 -6.55 -17.45 0.60
C MET A 126 -6.60 -16.21 1.50
N ILE A 127 -6.12 -15.06 1.02
CA ILE A 127 -6.03 -13.82 1.82
C ILE A 127 -6.62 -12.59 1.10
N ASP A 128 -6.86 -12.69 -0.20
CA ASP A 128 -7.37 -11.61 -1.06
C ASP A 128 -8.82 -11.83 -1.48
N GLY A 129 -9.36 -10.81 -2.13
CA GLY A 129 -10.65 -10.85 -2.78
C GLY A 129 -11.81 -10.51 -1.85
N PRO A 130 -13.04 -10.65 -2.38
CA PRO A 130 -14.26 -10.32 -1.66
C PRO A 130 -14.43 -11.10 -0.35
N ILE A 131 -15.20 -10.52 0.58
CA ILE A 131 -15.67 -11.23 1.78
C ILE A 131 -16.69 -12.30 1.37
N GLU A 132 -17.66 -11.89 0.55
CA GLU A 132 -18.75 -12.74 0.09
C GLU A 132 -18.31 -13.74 -0.99
N LYS A 133 -19.00 -14.88 -1.07
CA LYS A 133 -18.80 -15.83 -2.17
C LYS A 133 -19.33 -15.24 -3.47
N THR A 134 -18.52 -15.31 -4.53
CA THR A 134 -18.75 -14.60 -5.81
C THR A 134 -19.99 -15.06 -6.59
N ASP A 135 -20.48 -16.27 -6.34
CA ASP A 135 -21.70 -16.83 -6.92
C ASP A 135 -22.97 -16.54 -6.08
N GLY A 136 -22.81 -15.97 -4.88
CA GLY A 136 -23.88 -15.73 -3.92
C GLY A 136 -24.66 -14.43 -4.14
N ALA A 137 -25.86 -14.37 -3.56
CA ALA A 137 -26.67 -13.15 -3.53
C ALA A 137 -25.99 -12.02 -2.73
N GLY A 138 -25.23 -12.36 -1.68
CA GLY A 138 -24.46 -11.40 -0.86
C GLY A 138 -23.43 -10.63 -1.68
N PHE A 139 -22.69 -11.31 -2.56
CA PHE A 139 -21.73 -10.64 -3.45
C PHE A 139 -22.41 -9.65 -4.39
N LYS A 140 -23.55 -10.04 -5.01
CA LYS A 140 -24.31 -9.14 -5.88
C LYS A 140 -24.84 -7.91 -5.14
N ALA A 141 -25.29 -8.09 -3.90
CA ALA A 141 -25.74 -6.99 -3.04
C ALA A 141 -24.57 -6.06 -2.70
N SER A 142 -23.43 -6.60 -2.24
CA SER A 142 -22.21 -5.82 -1.94
C SER A 142 -21.72 -5.01 -3.14
N VAL A 143 -21.75 -5.57 -4.36
CA VAL A 143 -21.41 -4.83 -5.58
C VAL A 143 -22.42 -3.70 -5.88
N ALA A 144 -23.72 -3.94 -5.66
CA ALA A 144 -24.74 -2.90 -5.84
C ALA A 144 -24.57 -1.76 -4.82
N ASP A 145 -24.30 -2.10 -3.56
CA ASP A 145 -24.04 -1.12 -2.50
C ASP A 145 -22.77 -0.30 -2.80
N ALA A 146 -21.70 -0.95 -3.28
CA ALA A 146 -20.49 -0.26 -3.71
C ALA A 146 -20.75 0.72 -4.86
N ILE A 147 -21.63 0.37 -5.81
CA ILE A 147 -22.01 1.27 -6.91
C ILE A 147 -22.77 2.49 -6.39
N TRP A 148 -23.72 2.32 -5.46
CA TRP A 148 -24.42 3.45 -4.85
C TRP A 148 -23.49 4.32 -4.02
N LEU A 149 -22.57 3.71 -3.28
CA LEU A 149 -21.54 4.41 -2.52
C LEU A 149 -20.63 5.23 -3.46
N ALA A 150 -20.20 4.64 -4.58
CA ALA A 150 -19.42 5.33 -5.61
C ALA A 150 -20.18 6.49 -6.26
N ASP A 151 -21.48 6.34 -6.54
CA ASP A 151 -22.29 7.40 -7.12
C ASP A 151 -22.46 8.59 -6.15
N ALA A 152 -22.67 8.30 -4.87
CA ALA A 152 -22.73 9.32 -3.83
C ALA A 152 -21.37 10.04 -3.66
N GLY A 153 -20.27 9.30 -3.76
CA GLY A 153 -18.89 9.79 -3.61
C GLY A 153 -18.26 10.38 -4.88
N LYS A 154 -18.93 10.37 -6.04
CA LYS A 154 -18.31 10.72 -7.35
C LYS A 154 -17.82 12.17 -7.48
N ARG A 155 -18.17 13.04 -6.52
CA ARG A 155 -17.73 14.44 -6.43
C ARG A 155 -16.69 14.66 -5.33
N ASP A 156 -16.20 13.61 -4.67
CA ASP A 156 -15.15 13.74 -3.67
C ASP A 156 -13.86 14.27 -4.33
N PRO A 157 -13.18 15.25 -3.71
CA PRO A 157 -11.94 15.82 -4.25
C PRO A 157 -10.83 14.79 -4.53
N ALA A 158 -10.83 13.64 -3.84
CA ALA A 158 -9.83 12.60 -4.01
C ALA A 158 -10.00 11.75 -5.29
N VAL A 159 -11.16 11.80 -5.95
CA VAL A 159 -11.53 10.92 -7.08
C VAL A 159 -11.94 11.70 -8.34
N ARG A 160 -11.46 12.95 -8.46
CA ARG A 160 -11.94 13.93 -9.47
C ARG A 160 -11.67 13.58 -10.93
N LEU A 161 -10.66 12.75 -11.22
CA LEU A 161 -10.26 12.48 -12.61
C LEU A 161 -11.32 11.68 -13.37
N ASP A 162 -11.80 10.57 -12.80
CA ASP A 162 -12.72 9.63 -13.46
C ASP A 162 -13.53 8.89 -12.40
N PRO A 163 -14.84 8.63 -12.61
CA PRO A 163 -15.67 7.97 -11.61
C PRO A 163 -15.29 6.51 -11.35
N SER A 164 -14.48 5.88 -12.21
CA SER A 164 -13.95 4.55 -11.94
C SER A 164 -13.08 4.51 -10.68
N ILE A 165 -12.46 5.63 -10.28
CA ILE A 165 -11.64 5.72 -9.06
C ILE A 165 -12.53 5.57 -7.83
N ALA A 166 -13.63 6.32 -7.78
CA ALA A 166 -14.65 6.19 -6.74
C ALA A 166 -15.19 4.76 -6.67
N LEU A 167 -15.48 4.15 -7.82
CA LEU A 167 -15.97 2.78 -7.89
C LEU A 167 -14.96 1.75 -7.34
N ALA A 168 -13.68 1.84 -7.73
CA ALA A 168 -12.67 0.91 -7.25
C ALA A 168 -12.49 1.01 -5.72
N ILE A 169 -12.46 2.24 -5.19
CA ILE A 169 -12.36 2.50 -3.75
C ILE A 169 -13.60 1.98 -3.03
N ALA A 170 -14.81 2.25 -3.54
CA ALA A 170 -16.06 1.77 -2.96
C ALA A 170 -16.16 0.24 -2.95
N LEU A 171 -15.67 -0.45 -3.99
CA LEU A 171 -15.65 -1.91 -4.05
C LEU A 171 -14.75 -2.52 -2.96
N ILE A 172 -13.63 -1.88 -2.65
CA ILE A 172 -12.73 -2.29 -1.55
C ILE A 172 -13.38 -1.99 -0.19
N ASP A 173 -13.93 -0.79 -0.03
CA ASP A 173 -14.55 -0.31 1.21
C ASP A 173 -15.81 -1.13 1.57
N ALA A 174 -16.65 -1.48 0.59
CA ALA A 174 -17.82 -2.35 0.77
C ALA A 174 -17.45 -3.79 1.19
N ASN A 175 -16.16 -4.15 1.11
CA ASN A 175 -15.61 -5.40 1.61
C ASN A 175 -14.83 -5.20 2.93
N ASP A 176 -15.00 -4.07 3.62
CA ASP A 176 -14.31 -3.70 4.87
C ASP A 176 -12.77 -3.84 4.78
N ARG A 177 -12.21 -3.73 3.57
CA ARG A 177 -10.78 -3.91 3.30
C ARG A 177 -10.02 -2.62 3.47
N ARG A 178 -9.84 -2.21 4.72
CA ARG A 178 -9.13 -0.97 5.09
C ARG A 178 -7.61 -1.13 5.18
N ASP A 179 -7.10 -2.30 4.82
CA ASP A 179 -5.71 -2.75 5.01
C ASP A 179 -4.69 -1.70 4.53
N ALA A 180 -4.90 -1.11 3.34
CA ALA A 180 -3.96 -0.18 2.71
C ALA A 180 -3.69 1.10 3.51
N VAL A 181 -4.62 1.51 4.39
CA VAL A 181 -4.58 2.80 5.10
C VAL A 181 -4.77 2.68 6.60
N LEU A 182 -4.88 1.45 7.13
CA LEU A 182 -5.22 1.17 8.53
C LEU A 182 -4.30 1.87 9.55
N PHE A 183 -3.02 2.05 9.22
CA PHE A 183 -2.02 2.66 10.09
C PHE A 183 -1.71 4.12 9.76
N GLU A 184 -2.43 4.76 8.84
CA GLU A 184 -2.10 6.13 8.45
C GLU A 184 -2.54 7.18 9.49
N PRO A 185 -1.70 8.20 9.79
CA PRO A 185 -0.36 8.44 9.25
C PRO A 185 0.72 7.57 9.93
N LEU A 186 1.31 6.61 9.21
CA LEU A 186 2.12 5.53 9.80
C LEU A 186 3.35 6.07 10.54
N ASP A 187 4.07 6.98 9.89
CA ASP A 187 5.36 7.42 10.41
C ASP A 187 5.19 8.33 11.62
N GLN A 188 4.19 9.21 11.61
CA GLN A 188 3.89 10.12 12.71
C GLN A 188 3.27 9.39 13.90
N ALA A 189 2.31 8.50 13.66
CA ALA A 189 1.56 7.85 14.73
C ALA A 189 2.29 6.65 15.36
N HIS A 190 3.07 5.91 14.58
CA HIS A 190 3.66 4.65 15.04
C HIS A 190 5.20 4.62 15.01
N ASN A 191 5.84 5.32 14.07
CA ASN A 191 7.30 5.33 13.90
C ASN A 191 7.98 6.67 14.25
N GLY A 192 7.32 7.56 15.00
CA GLY A 192 7.84 8.92 15.24
C GLY A 192 9.21 8.93 15.94
N ALA A 193 9.37 8.12 16.99
CA ALA A 193 10.62 8.00 17.74
C ALA A 193 11.80 7.46 16.89
N PRO A 194 11.69 6.29 16.22
CA PRO A 194 12.79 5.81 15.38
C PRO A 194 13.11 6.74 14.21
N PHE A 195 12.12 7.43 13.62
CA PHE A 195 12.39 8.41 12.57
C PHE A 195 13.12 9.66 13.09
N ALA A 196 12.80 10.10 14.30
CA ALA A 196 13.53 11.20 14.94
C ALA A 196 14.99 10.82 15.22
N LEU A 197 15.25 9.56 15.62
CA LEU A 197 16.61 9.04 15.81
C LEU A 197 17.36 8.87 14.49
N ALA A 198 16.71 8.37 13.45
CA ALA A 198 17.29 8.18 12.12
C ALA A 198 17.89 9.47 11.55
N LYS A 199 17.21 10.61 11.71
CA LYS A 199 17.70 11.94 11.30
C LYS A 199 19.03 12.36 11.93
N LYS A 200 19.35 11.81 13.10
CA LYS A 200 20.59 12.09 13.86
C LYS A 200 21.62 10.96 13.75
N THR A 201 21.30 9.90 13.02
CA THR A 201 22.12 8.69 12.94
C THR A 201 23.23 8.89 11.92
N ASP A 202 24.47 8.72 12.36
CA ASP A 202 25.61 8.54 11.47
C ASP A 202 25.60 7.09 10.96
N TRP A 203 25.01 6.89 9.79
CA TRP A 203 24.86 5.58 9.16
C TRP A 203 26.20 4.88 8.88
N GLN A 204 27.31 5.61 8.78
CA GLN A 204 28.62 5.01 8.49
C GLN A 204 29.20 4.23 9.67
N ARG A 205 28.73 4.49 10.90
CA ARG A 205 29.13 3.73 12.10
C ARG A 205 28.61 2.30 12.10
N TYR A 206 27.57 2.04 11.32
CA TYR A 206 26.92 0.74 11.26
C TYR A 206 27.29 0.03 9.96
N ARG A 207 27.63 -1.26 10.10
CA ARG A 207 27.84 -2.14 8.95
C ARG A 207 26.54 -2.33 8.19
N TYR A 208 25.45 -2.54 8.92
CA TYR A 208 24.12 -2.74 8.35
C TYR A 208 23.16 -1.62 8.73
N SER A 209 22.38 -1.13 7.76
CA SER A 209 21.38 -0.09 7.99
C SER A 209 20.21 -0.61 8.85
N ALA A 210 19.80 -1.87 8.68
CA ALA A 210 18.81 -2.50 9.53
C ALA A 210 18.90 -4.02 9.56
N ILE A 211 18.28 -4.63 10.59
CA ILE A 211 17.74 -5.98 10.55
C ILE A 211 16.30 -5.91 10.06
N ILE A 212 15.94 -6.69 9.04
CA ILE A 212 14.57 -6.91 8.57
C ILE A 212 14.08 -8.23 9.17
N ILE A 213 12.94 -8.18 9.85
CA ILE A 213 12.27 -9.36 10.40
C ILE A 213 10.96 -9.58 9.64
N PRO A 214 10.93 -10.54 8.70
CA PRO A 214 9.68 -10.92 8.04
C PRO A 214 8.74 -11.58 9.04
N GLY A 215 7.47 -11.19 8.94
CA GLY A 215 6.41 -11.75 9.75
C GLY A 215 6.04 -13.17 9.33
N VAL A 216 5.59 -13.94 10.32
CA VAL A 216 5.07 -15.30 10.15
C VAL A 216 3.85 -15.45 11.06
N GLY A 217 2.67 -15.32 10.48
CA GLY A 217 1.40 -15.42 11.17
C GLY A 217 1.22 -16.75 11.92
N PRO A 218 0.50 -16.74 13.04
CA PRO A 218 0.14 -17.98 13.72
C PRO A 218 -0.90 -18.75 12.91
N GLU A 219 -0.92 -20.07 13.06
CA GLU A 219 -1.99 -20.91 12.47
C GLU A 219 -3.32 -20.74 13.21
N ASN A 220 -3.26 -20.31 14.48
CA ASN A 220 -4.42 -20.04 15.32
C ASN A 220 -4.64 -18.52 15.44
N PRO A 221 -5.80 -17.98 14.99
CA PRO A 221 -6.09 -16.54 15.04
C PRO A 221 -6.20 -15.97 16.46
N ALA A 222 -6.39 -16.81 17.47
CA ALA A 222 -6.43 -16.37 18.87
C ALA A 222 -5.03 -16.04 19.44
N LEU A 223 -3.96 -16.51 18.78
CA LEU A 223 -2.59 -16.20 19.19
C LEU A 223 -2.15 -14.89 18.57
N SER A 224 -1.55 -14.00 19.35
CA SER A 224 -1.03 -12.74 18.83
C SER A 224 0.32 -12.88 18.12
N ILE A 225 1.07 -13.94 18.42
CA ILE A 225 2.40 -14.16 17.84
C ILE A 225 2.75 -15.64 17.76
N SER A 226 3.21 -16.08 16.57
CA SER A 226 3.57 -17.48 16.32
C SER A 226 4.87 -17.89 17.00
N ALA A 227 5.08 -19.20 17.20
CA ALA A 227 6.36 -19.72 17.69
C ALA A 227 7.53 -19.41 16.73
N ARG A 228 7.26 -19.41 15.42
CA ARG A 228 8.24 -19.05 14.38
C ARG A 228 8.64 -17.58 14.47
N SER A 229 7.68 -16.67 14.69
CA SER A 229 7.98 -15.26 14.95
C SER A 229 8.81 -15.08 16.23
N LYS A 230 8.45 -15.75 17.34
CA LYS A 230 9.26 -15.71 18.57
C LYS A 230 10.71 -16.12 18.33
N LEU A 231 10.95 -17.16 17.53
CA LEU A 231 12.30 -17.56 17.12
C LEU A 231 13.01 -16.44 16.35
N HIS A 232 12.36 -15.81 15.37
CA HIS A 232 12.96 -14.70 14.63
C HIS A 232 13.36 -13.55 15.56
N LEU A 233 12.49 -13.18 16.50
CA LEU A 233 12.76 -12.09 17.44
C LEU A 233 13.92 -12.40 18.38
N GLN A 234 14.02 -13.63 18.86
CA GLN A 234 15.16 -14.05 19.68
C GLN A 234 16.48 -13.99 18.90
N LEU A 235 16.48 -14.41 17.64
CA LEU A 235 17.65 -14.33 16.76
C LEU A 235 18.01 -12.87 16.46
N ALA A 236 17.02 -12.03 16.14
CA ALA A 236 17.22 -10.63 15.82
C ALA A 236 17.71 -9.83 17.02
N ALA A 237 17.18 -10.06 18.22
CA ALA A 237 17.63 -9.41 19.44
C ALA A 237 19.11 -9.73 19.74
N ARG A 238 19.50 -11.01 19.62
CA ARG A 238 20.92 -11.43 19.77
C ARG A 238 21.80 -10.81 18.70
N ARG A 239 21.31 -10.76 17.46
CA ARG A 239 22.07 -10.18 16.34
C ARG A 239 22.26 -8.68 16.52
N PHE A 240 21.22 -7.97 16.93
CA PHE A 240 21.25 -6.52 17.19
C PHE A 240 22.21 -6.17 18.34
N ALA A 241 22.32 -7.01 19.37
CA ALA A 241 23.24 -6.82 20.49
C ALA A 241 24.74 -6.82 20.09
N GLN A 242 25.09 -7.25 18.88
CA GLN A 242 26.46 -7.17 18.35
C GLN A 242 26.87 -5.72 17.99
N GLY A 243 25.92 -4.79 17.91
CA GLY A 243 26.19 -3.34 17.85
C GLY A 243 26.53 -2.76 16.47
N ASP A 244 26.61 -3.57 15.42
CA ASP A 244 26.93 -3.16 14.05
C ASP A 244 25.71 -2.90 13.16
N VAL A 245 24.49 -2.90 13.73
CA VAL A 245 23.21 -2.65 13.05
C VAL A 245 22.53 -1.38 13.60
N ALA A 246 22.07 -0.49 12.71
CA ALA A 246 21.41 0.76 13.13
C ALA A 246 19.96 0.55 13.61
N PHE A 247 19.10 -0.14 12.87
CA PHE A 247 17.68 -0.29 13.24
C PHE A 247 17.17 -1.74 13.11
N ILE A 248 16.00 -2.01 13.68
CA ILE A 248 15.21 -3.21 13.40
C ILE A 248 13.93 -2.78 12.70
N ILE A 249 13.55 -3.48 11.62
CA ILE A 249 12.28 -3.31 10.92
C ILE A 249 11.48 -4.60 11.10
N THR A 250 10.35 -4.51 11.78
CA THR A 250 9.37 -5.60 11.86
C THR A 250 8.36 -5.42 10.73
N SER A 251 8.23 -6.40 9.83
CA SER A 251 7.39 -6.30 8.63
C SER A 251 6.34 -7.41 8.62
N GLY A 252 5.08 -7.08 8.37
CA GLY A 252 3.98 -8.05 8.30
C GLY A 252 2.62 -7.52 8.75
N ALA A 253 1.60 -7.79 7.92
CA ALA A 253 0.19 -7.48 8.14
C ALA A 253 -0.56 -8.61 8.86
N ALA A 254 -1.85 -8.42 9.13
CA ALA A 254 -2.73 -9.43 9.72
C ALA A 254 -3.34 -10.37 8.66
N VAL A 255 -2.49 -11.15 7.97
CA VAL A 255 -2.91 -11.92 6.78
C VAL A 255 -3.16 -13.40 7.02
N HIS A 256 -2.49 -14.01 8.00
CA HIS A 256 -2.57 -15.44 8.24
C HIS A 256 -2.97 -15.75 9.70
N PRO A 257 -4.13 -16.41 9.92
CA PRO A 257 -5.18 -16.69 8.93
C PRO A 257 -5.95 -15.42 8.50
N LYS A 258 -6.70 -15.50 7.40
CA LYS A 258 -7.63 -14.43 6.97
C LYS A 258 -8.57 -14.10 8.13
N GLY A 259 -8.69 -12.81 8.47
CA GLY A 259 -9.49 -12.33 9.60
C GLY A 259 -8.78 -12.27 10.95
N SER A 260 -7.45 -12.47 11.00
CA SER A 260 -6.65 -12.17 12.20
C SER A 260 -6.79 -10.70 12.60
N THR A 261 -6.93 -10.43 13.89
CA THR A 261 -6.95 -9.07 14.44
C THR A 261 -5.56 -8.57 14.83
N TYR A 262 -4.57 -9.46 14.86
CA TYR A 262 -3.21 -9.17 15.27
C TYR A 262 -2.33 -8.87 14.06
N VAL A 263 -1.82 -7.65 13.99
CA VAL A 263 -0.87 -7.22 12.97
C VAL A 263 0.54 -7.64 13.40
N GLU A 264 1.18 -8.49 12.60
CA GLU A 264 2.43 -9.15 12.93
C GLU A 264 3.54 -8.15 13.31
N ALA A 265 3.70 -7.06 12.54
CA ALA A 265 4.72 -6.05 12.80
C ALA A 265 4.58 -5.36 14.17
N VAL A 266 3.34 -5.12 14.61
CA VAL A 266 3.02 -4.49 15.90
C VAL A 266 3.37 -5.44 17.04
N GLU A 267 2.93 -6.69 16.93
CA GLU A 267 3.16 -7.73 17.93
C GLU A 267 4.65 -8.08 18.07
N MET A 268 5.37 -8.08 16.95
CA MET A 268 6.81 -8.25 16.92
C MET A 268 7.54 -7.12 17.63
N ARG A 269 7.18 -5.86 17.35
CA ARG A 269 7.76 -4.70 18.06
C ARG A 269 7.50 -4.77 19.57
N ARG A 270 6.25 -5.03 19.97
CA ARG A 270 5.89 -5.17 21.38
C ARG A 270 6.78 -6.21 22.07
N THR A 271 6.92 -7.38 21.45
CA THR A 271 7.73 -8.47 21.98
C THR A 271 9.22 -8.12 22.08
N LEU A 272 9.80 -7.39 21.10
CA LEU A 272 11.19 -6.92 21.16
C LEU A 272 11.44 -5.95 22.31
N VAL A 273 10.51 -5.03 22.56
CA VAL A 273 10.61 -4.08 23.68
C VAL A 273 10.45 -4.81 25.01
N GLU A 274 9.34 -5.52 25.20
CA GLU A 274 8.96 -6.07 26.50
C GLU A 274 9.86 -7.24 26.95
N ARG A 275 10.26 -8.13 26.03
CA ARG A 275 10.98 -9.36 26.38
C ARG A 275 12.49 -9.25 26.22
N PHE A 276 12.93 -8.46 25.25
CA PHE A 276 14.34 -8.37 24.89
C PHE A 276 14.96 -7.01 25.25
N GLY A 277 14.16 -6.07 25.77
CA GLY A 277 14.66 -4.76 26.21
C GLY A 277 15.22 -3.90 25.08
N ILE A 278 14.88 -4.20 23.81
CA ILE A 278 15.34 -3.39 22.69
C ILE A 278 14.64 -2.03 22.75
N PRO A 279 15.39 -0.90 22.72
CA PRO A 279 14.78 0.42 22.78
C PRO A 279 13.77 0.64 21.66
N ALA A 280 12.58 1.13 21.99
CA ALA A 280 11.49 1.32 21.01
C ALA A 280 11.88 2.28 19.86
N GLU A 281 12.76 3.24 20.12
CA GLU A 281 13.33 4.16 19.12
C GLU A 281 14.32 3.49 18.14
N ARG A 282 14.67 2.22 18.35
CA ARG A 282 15.48 1.42 17.42
C ARG A 282 14.63 0.48 16.57
N ILE A 283 13.31 0.46 16.75
CA ILE A 283 12.40 -0.47 16.07
C ILE A 283 11.37 0.31 15.24
N VAL A 284 11.30 -0.01 13.96
CA VAL A 284 10.33 0.53 13.00
C VAL A 284 9.33 -0.57 12.66
N ILE A 285 8.04 -0.25 12.67
CA ILE A 285 7.01 -1.17 12.17
C ILE A 285 6.70 -0.89 10.70
N GLU A 286 6.50 -1.96 9.96
CA GLU A 286 5.99 -1.98 8.60
C GLU A 286 4.78 -2.94 8.60
N PRO A 287 3.55 -2.42 8.77
CA PRO A 287 2.38 -3.25 9.04
C PRO A 287 1.60 -3.68 7.79
N TYR A 288 2.09 -3.38 6.58
CA TYR A 288 1.33 -3.61 5.36
C TYR A 288 1.76 -4.86 4.60
N ALA A 289 2.99 -5.36 4.78
CA ALA A 289 3.47 -6.51 4.01
C ALA A 289 2.60 -7.76 4.18
N ARG A 290 2.12 -8.29 3.06
CA ARG A 290 1.24 -9.47 2.97
C ARG A 290 1.96 -10.73 2.49
N HIS A 291 3.15 -10.57 1.92
CA HIS A 291 3.97 -11.63 1.33
C HIS A 291 5.45 -11.44 1.62
N THR A 292 6.27 -12.49 1.49
CA THR A 292 7.73 -12.36 1.64
C THR A 292 8.34 -11.36 0.65
N THR A 293 7.80 -11.28 -0.57
CA THR A 293 8.20 -10.28 -1.58
C THR A 293 7.87 -8.86 -1.10
N THR A 294 6.67 -8.62 -0.57
CA THR A 294 6.28 -7.31 -0.06
C THR A 294 6.92 -6.94 1.27
N ASN A 295 7.34 -7.91 2.09
CA ASN A 295 8.17 -7.65 3.29
C ASN A 295 9.46 -6.91 2.91
N LEU A 296 10.18 -7.39 1.89
CA LEU A 296 11.44 -6.77 1.46
C LEU A 296 11.20 -5.43 0.74
N ARG A 297 10.15 -5.36 -0.07
CA ARG A 297 9.72 -4.11 -0.73
C ARG A 297 9.39 -3.03 0.31
N ASN A 298 8.56 -3.34 1.29
CA ASN A 298 8.09 -2.34 2.25
C ASN A 298 9.15 -1.98 3.29
N ALA A 299 10.01 -2.93 3.67
CA ALA A 299 11.21 -2.60 4.47
C ALA A 299 12.09 -1.57 3.74
N THR A 300 12.28 -1.72 2.43
CA THR A 300 12.98 -0.73 1.61
C THR A 300 12.29 0.63 1.61
N ARG A 301 10.95 0.66 1.50
CA ARG A 301 10.17 1.91 1.61
C ARG A 301 10.37 2.59 2.99
N ARG A 302 10.43 1.82 4.09
CA ARG A 302 10.73 2.36 5.43
C ARG A 302 12.15 2.92 5.51
N LEU A 303 13.15 2.18 5.03
CA LEU A 303 14.55 2.64 5.00
C LEU A 303 14.69 3.95 4.23
N HIS A 304 14.06 4.04 3.05
CA HIS A 304 14.04 5.27 2.27
C HIS A 304 13.39 6.43 3.03
N ALA A 305 12.22 6.21 3.63
CA ALA A 305 11.50 7.23 4.40
C ALA A 305 12.30 7.73 5.63
N MET A 306 13.14 6.88 6.21
CA MET A 306 14.06 7.24 7.30
C MET A 306 15.32 8.00 6.84
N GLY A 307 15.57 8.08 5.52
CA GLY A 307 16.80 8.63 4.97
C GLY A 307 18.01 7.69 5.10
N ALA A 308 17.79 6.38 5.22
CA ALA A 308 18.87 5.40 5.23
C ALA A 308 19.50 5.26 3.82
N PRO A 309 20.84 5.11 3.71
CA PRO A 309 21.48 4.81 2.43
C PRO A 309 21.04 3.45 1.89
N LEU A 310 20.42 3.42 0.71
CA LEU A 310 19.90 2.18 0.12
C LEU A 310 21.00 1.28 -0.46
N ASP A 311 22.19 1.81 -0.69
CA ASP A 311 23.39 1.07 -1.07
C ASP A 311 24.09 0.40 0.13
N LYS A 312 23.69 0.71 1.37
CA LYS A 312 24.17 0.03 2.57
C LYS A 312 23.39 -1.27 2.80
N PRO A 313 24.07 -2.41 3.01
CA PRO A 313 23.38 -3.68 3.21
C PRO A 313 22.53 -3.68 4.48
N THR A 314 21.52 -4.53 4.46
CA THR A 314 20.67 -4.90 5.60
C THR A 314 20.85 -6.40 5.87
N LEU A 315 20.36 -6.86 7.01
CA LEU A 315 20.27 -8.28 7.34
C LEU A 315 18.84 -8.72 7.44
N ILE A 316 18.46 -9.74 6.68
CA ILE A 316 17.21 -10.47 6.89
C ILE A 316 17.48 -11.51 7.97
N VAL A 317 16.72 -11.46 9.06
CA VAL A 317 16.76 -12.46 10.14
C VAL A 317 15.47 -13.26 10.12
N ALA A 318 15.58 -14.54 9.82
CA ALA A 318 14.44 -15.46 9.72
C ALA A 318 14.82 -16.88 10.11
N ASN A 319 13.83 -17.76 10.27
CA ASN A 319 14.05 -19.19 10.50
C ASN A 319 14.73 -19.84 9.27
N ALA A 320 15.26 -21.05 9.46
CA ALA A 320 16.09 -21.71 8.45
C ALA A 320 15.39 -22.00 7.12
N SER A 321 14.08 -22.30 7.13
CA SER A 321 13.34 -22.58 5.90
C SER A 321 13.04 -21.29 5.14
N GLN A 322 12.62 -20.23 5.83
CA GLN A 322 12.35 -18.94 5.19
C GLN A 322 13.63 -18.27 4.68
N SER A 323 14.73 -18.34 5.46
CA SER A 323 16.04 -17.86 5.01
C SER A 323 16.53 -18.60 3.74
N ARG A 324 16.32 -19.93 3.67
CA ARG A 324 16.62 -20.73 2.47
C ARG A 324 15.73 -20.32 1.29
N TYR A 325 14.43 -20.15 1.52
CA TYR A 325 13.48 -19.71 0.50
C TYR A 325 13.86 -18.35 -0.08
N ILE A 326 14.14 -17.36 0.77
CA ILE A 326 14.56 -16.02 0.34
C ILE A 326 15.83 -16.05 -0.51
N SER A 327 16.71 -17.03 -0.28
CA SER A 327 17.96 -17.21 -1.04
C SER A 327 17.81 -18.09 -2.27
N SER A 328 16.58 -18.48 -2.64
CA SER A 328 16.33 -19.48 -3.67
C SER A 328 16.01 -18.87 -5.05
N PRO A 329 16.27 -19.59 -6.14
CA PRO A 329 15.86 -19.16 -7.49
C PRO A 329 14.35 -18.94 -7.61
N GLU A 330 13.54 -19.71 -6.87
CA GLU A 330 12.08 -19.56 -6.87
C GLU A 330 11.66 -18.21 -6.31
N PHE A 331 12.28 -17.74 -5.22
CA PHE A 331 12.02 -16.39 -4.71
C PHE A 331 12.49 -15.31 -5.68
N ALA A 332 13.67 -15.50 -6.31
CA ALA A 332 14.17 -14.58 -7.32
C ALA A 332 13.21 -14.45 -8.52
N ALA A 333 12.65 -15.56 -9.02
CA ALA A 333 11.68 -15.54 -10.11
C ALA A 333 10.31 -14.95 -9.71
N ARG A 334 9.94 -15.09 -8.43
CA ARG A 334 8.67 -14.59 -7.88
C ARG A 334 8.63 -13.06 -7.83
N ASN A 335 9.75 -12.38 -7.53
CA ASN A 335 9.80 -10.92 -7.44
C ASN A 335 9.33 -10.19 -8.71
N PRO A 336 9.91 -10.40 -9.91
CA PRO A 336 9.45 -9.73 -11.12
C PRO A 336 8.04 -10.18 -11.55
N ALA A 337 7.65 -11.42 -11.26
CA ALA A 337 6.30 -11.91 -11.55
C ALA A 337 5.21 -11.19 -10.73
N GLU A 338 5.53 -10.83 -9.49
CA GLU A 338 4.56 -10.24 -8.56
C GLU A 338 4.61 -8.72 -8.52
N LEU A 339 5.83 -8.16 -8.46
CA LEU A 339 6.08 -6.73 -8.29
C LEU A 339 6.44 -6.03 -9.62
N GLY A 340 6.85 -6.78 -10.65
CA GLY A 340 7.42 -6.23 -11.89
C GLY A 340 8.88 -5.79 -11.74
N TYR A 341 9.51 -6.07 -10.60
CA TYR A 341 10.91 -5.74 -10.30
C TYR A 341 11.45 -6.57 -9.14
N ASP A 342 12.77 -6.59 -8.98
CA ASP A 342 13.42 -7.10 -7.78
C ASP A 342 13.45 -6.03 -6.67
N PRO A 343 12.95 -6.33 -5.46
CA PRO A 343 12.90 -5.37 -4.36
C PRO A 343 14.30 -5.01 -3.82
N GLY A 344 15.31 -5.78 -4.21
CA GLY A 344 16.71 -5.58 -3.87
C GLY A 344 17.53 -6.80 -4.24
N ALA A 345 18.84 -6.74 -3.99
CA ALA A 345 19.74 -7.85 -4.24
C ALA A 345 19.89 -8.70 -2.98
N ILE A 346 19.64 -10.00 -3.12
CA ILE A 346 19.96 -10.99 -2.08
C ILE A 346 21.46 -11.25 -2.12
N GLY A 347 22.12 -11.05 -0.98
CA GLY A 347 23.57 -11.22 -0.82
C GLY A 347 23.93 -12.54 -0.14
N THR A 348 25.04 -12.54 0.59
CA THR A 348 25.55 -13.73 1.25
C THR A 348 24.62 -14.19 2.38
N ARG A 349 24.37 -15.49 2.43
CA ARG A 349 23.71 -16.16 3.56
C ARG A 349 24.76 -16.56 4.60
N HIS A 350 24.97 -15.71 5.61
CA HIS A 350 26.01 -15.87 6.64
C HIS A 350 25.77 -17.05 7.58
N SER A 351 24.50 -17.45 7.75
CA SER A 351 24.13 -18.57 8.60
C SER A 351 22.81 -19.18 8.12
N PRO A 352 22.30 -20.26 8.76
CA PRO A 352 20.96 -20.72 8.49
C PRO A 352 19.87 -19.65 8.68
N TYR A 353 20.14 -18.57 9.41
CA TYR A 353 19.15 -17.60 9.84
C TYR A 353 19.37 -16.18 9.32
N GLU A 354 20.52 -15.89 8.74
CA GLU A 354 20.94 -14.54 8.35
C GLU A 354 21.29 -14.48 6.87
N VAL A 355 20.66 -13.54 6.16
CA VAL A 355 20.90 -13.29 4.74
C VAL A 355 21.11 -11.79 4.53
N GLU A 356 22.16 -11.40 3.83
CA GLU A 356 22.32 -10.01 3.41
C GLU A 356 21.28 -9.62 2.36
N PHE A 357 20.82 -8.37 2.44
CA PHE A 357 19.92 -7.80 1.45
C PHE A 357 20.31 -6.35 1.19
N THR A 358 20.51 -6.00 -0.07
CA THR A 358 20.77 -4.61 -0.49
C THR A 358 19.49 -4.04 -1.11
N PRO A 359 18.84 -3.06 -0.46
CA PRO A 359 17.58 -2.47 -0.94
C PRO A 359 17.66 -1.88 -2.36
N SER A 360 16.54 -1.87 -3.08
CA SER A 360 16.42 -1.22 -4.40
C SER A 360 15.44 -0.06 -4.37
N ALA A 361 15.82 1.08 -4.96
CA ALA A 361 14.91 2.21 -5.14
C ALA A 361 13.67 1.86 -5.98
N ARG A 362 13.69 0.76 -6.76
CA ARG A 362 12.52 0.26 -7.49
C ARG A 362 11.36 -0.12 -6.55
N SER A 363 11.64 -0.45 -5.29
CA SER A 363 10.61 -0.69 -4.27
C SER A 363 9.77 0.53 -3.91
N LEU A 364 10.15 1.73 -4.36
CA LEU A 364 9.38 2.96 -4.17
C LEU A 364 8.24 3.10 -5.20
N ARG A 365 8.18 2.23 -6.21
CA ARG A 365 7.07 2.15 -7.15
C ARG A 365 5.82 1.71 -6.41
N VAL A 366 4.71 2.43 -6.60
CA VAL A 366 3.37 1.99 -6.16
C VAL A 366 3.01 0.66 -6.83
N ASP A 367 2.21 -0.18 -6.18
CA ASP A 367 1.78 -1.49 -6.64
C ASP A 367 0.27 -1.69 -6.41
N PRO A 368 -0.59 -0.96 -7.14
CA PRO A 368 -2.03 -1.05 -6.95
C PRO A 368 -2.64 -2.34 -7.51
N TRP A 369 -1.81 -3.27 -8.01
CA TRP A 369 -2.25 -4.63 -8.31
C TRP A 369 -2.48 -5.45 -7.03
N ASP A 370 -1.77 -5.15 -5.94
CA ASP A 370 -2.18 -5.51 -4.58
C ASP A 370 -2.82 -4.27 -3.93
N PRO A 371 -4.14 -4.05 -4.07
CA PRO A 371 -4.81 -2.84 -3.59
C PRO A 371 -4.77 -2.69 -2.06
N LEU A 372 -4.37 -3.74 -1.34
CA LEU A 372 -4.32 -3.81 0.12
C LEU A 372 -2.92 -3.48 0.67
N ASP A 373 -1.92 -3.49 -0.21
CA ASP A 373 -0.54 -3.11 0.05
C ASP A 373 0.05 -2.38 -1.19
N PRO A 374 -0.54 -1.23 -1.58
CA PRO A 374 -0.11 -0.47 -2.77
C PRO A 374 1.23 0.24 -2.56
#